data_AF-A0A5M3WCY6-F1
#
_entry.id   AF-A0A5M3WCY6-F1
#
_cell.length_a   1.000
_cell.length_b   1.000
_cell.length_c   1.000
_cell.angle_alpha   90.00
_cell.angle_beta   90.00
_cell.angle_gamma   90.00
#
_symmetry.space_group_name_H-M   'P 1'
#
loop_
_entity.id
_entity.type
_entity.pdbx_description
1 polymer ?
#
loop_
_entity_poly.entity_id
_entity_poly.type
_entity_poly.pdbx_seq_one_letter_code
_entity_poly.pdbx_strand_id
1 'polypeptide(L)' 'MTSPKPRRPTAAQRAVLLRIRDEVVRHNPLSPRRSGISAATLAVLFKAGWIEHDDADVDRENGRRLILTNAGRGALEAS' A
#
# COMPACT_ATOMS: atom_id res chain seq x y z
N MET A 1 -28.15 -6.75 -0.38
CA MET A 1 -26.70 -7.03 -0.45
C MET A 1 -25.98 -5.93 0.30
N THR A 2 -25.52 -6.19 1.52
CA THR A 2 -24.82 -5.18 2.33
C THR A 2 -23.41 -5.04 1.78
N SER A 3 -23.08 -3.91 1.16
CA SER A 3 -21.70 -3.60 0.77
C SER A 3 -20.80 -3.75 2.00
N PRO A 4 -19.69 -4.51 1.95
CA PRO A 4 -18.82 -4.67 3.10
C PRO A 4 -18.34 -3.29 3.54
N LYS A 5 -18.62 -2.94 4.79
CA LYS A 5 -18.19 -1.69 5.41
C LYS A 5 -16.67 -1.59 5.26
N PRO A 6 -16.11 -0.45 4.78
CA PRO A 6 -14.68 -0.33 4.57
C PRO A 6 -13.94 -0.63 5.87
N ARG A 7 -13.05 -1.62 5.84
CA ARG A 7 -12.28 -2.04 7.02
C ARG A 7 -11.36 -0.88 7.41
N ARG A 8 -11.41 -0.41 8.66
CA ARG A 8 -10.45 0.59 9.11
C ARG A 8 -9.04 -0.02 9.17
N PRO A 9 -8.00 0.69 8.70
CA PRO A 9 -6.62 0.22 8.83
C PRO A 9 -6.24 0.17 10.32
N THR A 10 -5.42 -0.82 10.70
CA THR A 10 -4.74 -0.80 12.00
C THR A 10 -3.72 0.35 12.05
N ALA A 11 -3.22 0.71 13.24
CA ALA A 11 -2.20 1.75 13.37
C ALA A 11 -0.96 1.48 12.49
N ALA A 12 -0.49 0.23 12.42
CA ALA A 12 0.63 -0.17 11.58
C ALA A 12 0.31 -0.05 10.07
N GLN A 13 -0.90 -0.45 9.65
CA GLN A 13 -1.34 -0.30 8.26
C GLN A 13 -1.48 1.18 7.88
N ARG A 14 -2.03 2.00 8.78
CA ARG A 14 -2.16 3.44 8.60
C ARG A 14 -0.80 4.10 8.44
N ALA A 15 0.19 3.74 9.26
CA ALA A 15 1.55 4.26 9.13
C ALA A 15 2.16 3.94 7.77
N VAL A 16 1.96 2.73 7.25
CA VAL A 16 2.41 2.36 5.90
C VAL A 16 1.68 3.15 4.81
N LEU A 17 0.36 3.31 4.91
CA LEU A 17 -0.42 4.10 3.97
C LEU A 17 0.03 5.57 3.96
N LEU A 18 0.25 6.19 5.13
CA LEU A 18 0.78 7.54 5.24
C LEU A 18 2.17 7.66 4.61
N ARG A 19 3.05 6.67 4.84
CA ARG A 19 4.36 6.63 4.20
C ARG A 19 4.27 6.56 2.68
N ILE A 20 3.39 5.71 2.14
CA ILE A 20 3.16 5.61 0.68
C ILE A 20 2.57 6.91 0.10
N ARG A 21 1.80 7.66 0.91
CA ARG A 21 1.25 8.97 0.52
C ARG A 21 2.34 10.03 0.40
N ASP A 22 3.23 10.06 1.38
CA ASP A 22 4.15 11.18 1.61
C ASP A 22 5.56 10.90 1.02
N GLU A 23 5.91 9.64 0.78
CA GLU A 23 7.22 9.21 0.29
C GLU A 23 7.13 8.34 -0.97
N VAL A 24 8.24 8.28 -1.73
CA VAL A 24 8.39 7.27 -2.78
C VAL A 24 8.77 5.94 -2.15
N VAL A 25 7.79 5.05 -2.03
CA VAL A 25 7.99 3.68 -1.56
C VAL A 25 8.03 2.75 -2.77
N ARG A 26 9.09 1.95 -2.89
CA ARG A 26 9.22 0.93 -3.93
C ARG A 26 9.10 -0.48 -3.36
N HIS A 27 8.53 -1.38 -4.16
CA HIS A 27 8.41 -2.78 -3.84
C HIS A 27 8.98 -3.65 -4.96
N ASN A 28 10.02 -4.41 -4.63
CA ASN A 28 10.57 -5.47 -5.47
C ASN A 28 10.16 -6.83 -4.89
N PRO A 29 9.35 -7.65 -5.59
CA PRO A 29 8.99 -9.00 -5.14
C PRO A 29 10.21 -9.92 -4.92
N LEU A 30 11.32 -9.69 -5.64
CA LEU A 30 12.57 -10.44 -5.50
C LEU A 30 13.42 -9.95 -4.30
N SER A 31 13.09 -8.79 -3.74
CA SER A 31 13.79 -8.19 -2.60
C SER A 31 12.81 -7.44 -1.68
N PRO A 32 11.82 -8.14 -1.10
CA PRO A 32 10.66 -7.51 -0.45
C PRO A 32 11.05 -6.65 0.77
N ARG A 33 12.16 -7.02 1.43
CA ARG A 33 12.69 -6.30 2.60
C ARG A 33 13.19 -4.89 2.27
N ARG A 34 13.52 -4.56 1.01
CA ARG A 34 14.00 -3.22 0.61
C ARG A 34 12.97 -2.11 0.84
N SER A 35 11.68 -2.44 0.78
CA SER A 35 10.61 -1.49 1.10
C SER A 35 10.57 -1.10 2.59
N GLY A 36 11.18 -1.90 3.47
CA GLY A 36 11.04 -1.78 4.93
C GLY A 36 9.64 -2.14 5.44
N ILE A 37 8.76 -2.68 4.59
CA ILE A 37 7.39 -3.07 4.94
C ILE A 37 7.31 -4.59 4.95
N SER A 38 6.61 -5.15 5.95
CA SER A 38 6.39 -6.59 6.01
C SER A 38 5.55 -7.08 4.82
N ALA A 39 5.89 -8.25 4.29
CA ALA A 39 5.13 -8.86 3.19
C ALA A 39 3.67 -9.12 3.57
N ALA A 40 3.40 -9.48 4.83
CA ALA A 40 2.04 -9.67 5.34
C ALA A 40 1.23 -8.36 5.32
N THR A 41 1.85 -7.24 5.71
CA THR A 41 1.19 -5.92 5.63
C THR A 41 0.88 -5.57 4.18
N LEU A 42 1.86 -5.68 3.28
CA LEU A 42 1.65 -5.40 1.86
C LEU A 42 0.53 -6.26 1.26
N ALA A 43 0.53 -7.58 1.53
CA ALA A 43 -0.51 -8.48 1.05
C ALA A 43 -1.91 -8.05 1.49
N VAL A 44 -2.08 -7.59 2.74
CA VAL A 44 -3.36 -7.08 3.23
C VAL A 44 -3.74 -5.78 2.53
N LEU A 45 -2.80 -4.85 2.34
CA LEU A 45 -3.08 -3.56 1.68
C LEU A 45 -3.45 -3.74 0.20
N PHE A 46 -2.76 -4.62 -0.53
CA PHE A 46 -3.12 -5.00 -1.90
C PHE A 46 -4.47 -5.70 -1.96
N LYS A 47 -4.73 -6.68 -1.08
CA LYS A 47 -6.01 -7.40 -1.04
C LYS A 47 -7.18 -6.48 -0.72
N ALA A 48 -6.95 -5.44 0.09
CA ALA A 48 -7.95 -4.41 0.39
C ALA A 48 -8.13 -3.39 -0.75
N GLY A 49 -7.29 -3.44 -1.78
CA GLY A 49 -7.28 -2.48 -2.88
C GLY A 49 -6.87 -1.07 -2.46
N TRP A 50 -6.14 -0.91 -1.36
CA TRP A 50 -5.72 0.40 -0.84
C TRP A 50 -4.45 0.93 -1.48
N ILE A 51 -3.63 0.03 -2.02
CA ILE A 51 -2.42 0.35 -2.75
C ILE A 51 -2.35 -0.48 -4.02
N GLU A 52 -1.61 0.02 -4.99
CA GLU A 52 -1.28 -0.66 -6.24
C GLU A 52 0.15 -0.34 -6.67
N HIS A 53 0.64 -1.07 -7.67
CA HIS A 53 1.89 -0.74 -8.33
C HIS A 53 1.63 0.34 -9.39
N ASP A 54 2.49 1.35 -9.41
CA ASP A 54 2.58 2.26 -10.54
C ASP A 54 3.42 1.58 -11.64
N ASP A 55 2.74 1.05 -12.65
CA ASP A 55 3.39 0.35 -13.77
C ASP A 55 4.12 1.31 -14.73
N ALA A 56 3.89 2.63 -14.62
CA ALA A 56 4.64 3.63 -15.37
C ALA A 56 5.97 4.01 -14.68
N ASP A 57 6.11 3.73 -13.38
CA ASP A 57 7.30 4.05 -12.58
C ASP A 57 8.02 2.78 -12.09
N VAL A 58 8.75 2.17 -13.02
CA VAL A 58 9.52 0.95 -12.80
C VAL A 58 11.00 1.26 -12.68
N ASP A 59 11.58 0.88 -11.54
CA ASP A 59 13.03 0.84 -11.36
C ASP A 59 13.54 -0.60 -11.41
N ARG A 60 14.63 -0.85 -12.14
CA ARG A 60 15.15 -2.21 -12.37
C ARG A 60 15.67 -2.86 -11.09
N GLU A 61 16.19 -2.09 -10.15
CA GLU A 61 16.78 -2.61 -8.92
C GLU A 61 15.76 -2.68 -7.78
N ASN A 62 14.99 -1.60 -7.61
CA ASN A 62 14.10 -1.39 -6.47
C ASN A 62 12.65 -1.77 -6.75
N GLY A 63 12.31 -2.08 -8.00
CA GLY A 63 10.99 -2.51 -8.41
C GLY A 63 10.03 -1.35 -8.67
N ARG A 64 8.74 -1.64 -8.55
CA ARG A 64 7.67 -0.69 -8.89
C ARG A 64 7.36 0.21 -7.71
N ARG A 65 7.09 1.48 -7.99
CA ARG A 65 6.57 2.40 -6.97
C ARG A 65 5.20 1.92 -6.50
N LEU A 66 4.95 2.02 -5.20
CA LEU A 66 3.63 1.85 -4.61
C LEU A 66 2.90 3.19 -4.61
N ILE A 67 1.64 3.17 -5.00
CA ILE A 67 0.77 4.34 -4.96
C ILE A 67 -0.51 4.04 -4.19
N LEU A 68 -1.09 5.10 -3.63
CA LEU A 68 -2.36 5.06 -2.92
C LEU A 68 -3.52 5.13 -3.91
N THR A 69 -4.45 4.19 -3.81
CA THR A 69 -5.69 4.22 -4.58
C THR A 69 -6.70 5.19 -3.94
N ASN A 70 -7.82 5.46 -4.63
CA ASN A 70 -8.94 6.19 -4.04
C ASN A 70 -9.52 5.47 -2.80
N ALA A 71 -9.57 4.14 -2.83
CA ALA A 71 -10.03 3.35 -1.68
C ALA A 71 -9.06 3.47 -0.49
N GLY A 72 -7.75 3.48 -0.75
CA GLY A 72 -6.76 3.68 0.32
C GLY A 72 -6.79 5.10 0.91
N ARG A 73 -7.04 6.13 0.08
CA ARG A 73 -7.27 7.51 0.55
C ARG A 73 -8.49 7.57 1.47
N GLY A 74 -9.61 6.99 1.05
CA GLY A 74 -10.82 6.91 1.88
C GLY A 74 -10.61 6.13 3.19
N ALA A 75 -9.76 5.09 3.18
CA ALA A 75 -9.41 4.35 4.39
C ALA A 75 -8.62 5.20 5.41
N LEU A 76 -7.77 6.14 4.95
CA LEU A 76 -7.06 7.10 5.81
C LEU A 76 -8.00 8.14 6.43
N GLU A 77 -9.01 8.61 5.70
CA GLU A 77 -9.95 9.63 6.20
C GLU A 77 -10.97 9.04 7.19
N ALA A 78 -11.29 7.75 7.05
CA ALA A 78 -12.27 7.07 7.89
C ALA A 78 -11.75 6.65 9.29
N SER A 79 -10.48 6.89 9.62
CA SER A 79 -9.86 6.50 10.90
C SER A 79 -9.69 7.66 11.86
#